data_AF-A0A3B8M543-F1
#
_entry.id   AF-A0A3B8M543-F1
#
_cell.length_a   1.000
_cell.length_b   1.000
_cell.length_c   1.000
_cell.angle_alpha   90.00
_cell.angle_beta   90.00
_cell.angle_gamma   90.00
#
_symmetry.space_group_name_H-M   'P 1'
#
loop_
_entity.id
_entity.type
_entity.pdbx_description
1 polymer ?
#
loop_
_entity_poly.entity_id
_entity_poly.type
_entity_poly.pdbx_seq_one_letter_code
_entity_poly.pdbx_strand_id
1 'polypeptide(L)'
;MWLYLWLLLDWCGLHAEPPHPEIPAVVEEYFVEETSRALGVFWCESLHNPRAVSRTNDFGIGQINSDYWSEIYDHIWDQRYDIETNIKMSHRIWTWGE
;
A
#
# COMPACT_ATOMS: atom_id res chain seq x y z
N MET A 1 -19.22 -9.13 17.32
CA MET A 1 -18.84 -8.21 16.22
C MET A 1 -17.34 -8.11 16.08
N TRP A 2 -16.60 -7.68 17.12
CA TRP A 2 -15.13 -7.60 17.12
C TRP A 2 -14.41 -8.91 16.74
N LEU A 3 -14.85 -10.05 17.29
CA LEU A 3 -14.27 -11.36 16.99
C LEU A 3 -14.38 -11.76 15.50
N TYR A 4 -15.47 -11.34 14.84
CA TYR A 4 -15.68 -11.64 13.43
C TYR A 4 -14.77 -10.82 12.52
N LEU A 5 -14.42 -9.59 12.91
CA LEU A 5 -13.45 -8.77 12.19
C LEU A 5 -12.06 -9.41 12.23
N TRP A 6 -11.63 -9.90 13.40
CA TRP A 6 -10.34 -10.62 13.51
C TRP A 6 -10.31 -11.91 12.71
N LEU A 7 -11.37 -12.72 12.76
CA LEU A 7 -11.46 -13.93 11.95
C LEU A 7 -11.46 -13.64 10.44
N LEU A 8 -12.07 -12.54 10.02
CA LEU A 8 -12.04 -12.12 8.61
C LEU A 8 -10.62 -11.69 8.21
N LEU A 9 -9.91 -10.93 9.06
CA LEU A 9 -8.54 -10.50 8.82
C LEU A 9 -7.57 -11.70 8.79
N ASP A 10 -7.71 -12.65 9.71
CA ASP A 10 -6.92 -13.89 9.72
C ASP A 10 -7.19 -14.72 8.47
N TRP A 11 -8.45 -14.86 8.06
CA TRP A 11 -8.82 -15.57 6.83
C TRP A 11 -8.22 -14.89 5.59
N CYS A 12 -8.32 -13.57 5.48
CA CYS A 12 -7.70 -12.80 4.41
C CYS A 12 -6.18 -12.98 4.40
N GLY A 13 -5.53 -12.98 5.57
CA GLY A 13 -4.09 -13.22 5.70
C GLY A 13 -3.65 -14.63 5.31
N LEU A 14 -4.44 -15.66 5.62
CA LEU A 14 -4.18 -17.05 5.23
C LEU A 14 -4.28 -17.29 3.72
N HIS A 15 -5.02 -16.44 3.01
CA HIS A 15 -5.25 -16.54 1.57
C HIS A 15 -4.51 -15.48 0.75
N ALA A 16 -3.79 -14.57 1.40
CA ALA A 16 -2.90 -13.63 0.75
C ALA A 16 -1.61 -14.34 0.29
N GLU A 17 -0.94 -13.79 -0.72
CA GLU A 17 0.45 -14.17 -1.01
C GLU A 17 1.29 -14.02 0.26
N PRO A 18 2.34 -14.85 0.47
CA PRO A 18 3.19 -14.72 1.64
C PRO A 18 3.66 -13.27 1.79
N PRO A 19 3.64 -12.72 3.01
CA PRO A 19 3.95 -11.32 3.23
C PRO A 19 5.33 -11.02 2.66
N HIS A 20 5.42 -10.01 1.81
CA HIS A 20 6.69 -9.50 1.30
C HIS A 20 7.51 -8.97 2.48
N PRO A 21 8.54 -9.70 2.94
CA PRO A 21 9.25 -9.38 4.18
C PRO A 21 9.94 -8.02 4.15
N GLU A 22 10.17 -7.47 2.97
CA GLU A 22 10.73 -6.15 2.73
C GLU A 22 9.78 -4.99 3.06
N ILE A 23 8.45 -5.19 3.01
CA ILE A 23 7.48 -4.10 3.18
C ILE A 23 7.65 -3.38 4.53
N PRO A 24 7.70 -4.05 5.70
CA PRO A 24 7.86 -3.35 6.98
C PRO A 24 9.11 -2.47 7.05
N ALA A 25 10.24 -2.93 6.49
CA ALA A 25 11.48 -2.17 6.50
C ALA A 25 11.40 -0.92 5.62
N VAL A 26 10.82 -1.06 4.42
CA VAL A 26 10.63 0.06 3.49
C VAL A 26 9.62 1.05 4.04
N VAL A 27 8.51 0.60 4.63
CA VAL A 27 7.53 1.51 5.26
C VAL A 27 8.15 2.28 6.42
N GLU A 28 8.96 1.64 7.26
CA GLU A 28 9.66 2.30 8.37
C GLU A 28 10.61 3.40 7.89
N GLU A 29 11.32 3.18 6.77
CA GLU A 29 12.23 4.17 6.20
C GLU A 29 11.52 5.49 5.83
N TYR A 30 10.29 5.42 5.31
CA TYR A 30 9.56 6.61 4.85
C TYR A 30 8.60 7.18 5.91
N PHE A 31 7.92 6.34 6.70
CA PHE A 31 6.83 6.77 7.58
C PHE A 31 7.25 6.96 9.05
N VAL A 32 8.37 6.38 9.48
CA VAL A 32 8.98 6.52 10.82
C VAL A 32 7.95 6.43 11.95
N GLU A 33 7.49 7.57 12.49
CA GLU A 33 6.53 7.60 13.61
C GLU A 33 5.14 7.05 13.22
N GLU A 34 4.78 7.08 11.94
CA GLU A 34 3.48 6.63 11.41
C GLU A 34 3.53 5.19 10.85
N THR A 35 4.63 4.46 10.97
CA THR A 35 4.82 3.12 10.35
C THR A 35 3.69 2.15 10.65
N SER A 36 3.28 2.02 11.92
CA SER A 36 2.22 1.09 12.30
C SER A 36 0.89 1.43 11.63
N ARG A 37 0.59 2.72 11.46
CA ARG A 37 -0.62 3.19 10.78
C ARG A 37 -0.52 2.97 9.28
N ALA A 38 0.61 3.31 8.66
CA ALA A 38 0.85 3.11 7.24
C ALA A 38 0.75 1.62 6.86
N LEU A 39 1.34 0.71 7.65
CA LEU A 39 1.20 -0.74 7.46
C LEU A 39 -0.26 -1.20 7.53
N GLY A 40 -1.04 -0.64 8.46
CA GLY A 40 -2.48 -0.91 8.56
C GLY A 40 -3.25 -0.44 7.33
N VAL A 41 -2.92 0.75 6.79
CA VAL A 41 -3.53 1.25 5.55
C VAL A 41 -3.18 0.33 4.39
N PHE A 42 -1.90 0.01 4.18
CA PHE A 42 -1.48 -0.87 3.10
C PHE A 42 -2.07 -2.28 3.18
N TRP A 43 -2.33 -2.78 4.40
CA TRP A 43 -3.05 -4.03 4.59
C TRP A 43 -4.49 -3.92 4.08
N CYS A 44 -5.20 -2.85 4.47
CA CYS A 44 -6.58 -2.62 4.04
C CYS A 44 -6.69 -2.38 2.52
N GLU A 45 -5.72 -1.70 1.92
CA GLU A 45 -5.74 -1.34 0.50
C GLU A 45 -5.44 -2.54 -0.40
N SER A 46 -4.41 -3.32 -0.09
CA SER A 46 -3.89 -4.32 -1.03
C SER A 46 -3.61 -5.68 -0.41
N LEU A 47 -3.86 -5.87 0.89
CA LEU A 47 -3.31 -7.00 1.66
C LEU A 47 -1.79 -7.12 1.47
N HIS A 48 -1.11 -5.97 1.38
CA HIS A 48 0.32 -5.88 1.10
C HIS A 48 0.76 -6.49 -0.25
N ASN A 49 -0.15 -6.67 -1.21
CA ASN A 49 0.18 -7.17 -2.55
C ASN A 49 0.71 -6.04 -3.46
N PRO A 50 1.98 -6.06 -3.90
CA PRO A 50 2.56 -5.03 -4.75
C PRO A 50 1.98 -4.97 -6.16
N ARG A 51 1.28 -6.03 -6.57
CA ARG A 51 0.63 -6.15 -7.88
C ARG A 51 -0.88 -6.01 -7.80
N ALA A 52 -1.42 -5.55 -6.68
CA ALA A 52 -2.84 -5.29 -6.54
C ALA A 52 -3.32 -4.26 -7.59
N VAL A 53 -4.43 -4.58 -8.25
CA VAL A 53 -5.11 -3.71 -9.22
C VAL A 53 -6.61 -3.74 -8.92
N SER A 54 -7.18 -2.58 -8.65
CA SER A 54 -8.62 -2.43 -8.42
C SER A 54 -9.39 -2.29 -9.75
N ARG A 55 -10.73 -2.36 -9.68
CA ARG A 55 -11.60 -2.04 -10.81
C ARG A 55 -11.72 -0.54 -11.09
N THR A 56 -11.25 0.29 -10.16
CA THR A 56 -11.32 1.76 -10.18
C THR A 56 -9.96 2.39 -10.52
N ASN A 57 -9.06 1.62 -11.13
CA ASN A 57 -7.72 2.04 -11.55
C ASN A 57 -6.80 2.46 -10.38
N ASP A 58 -6.84 1.71 -9.29
CA ASP A 58 -5.93 1.85 -8.15
C ASP A 58 -4.83 0.78 -8.22
N PHE A 59 -3.58 1.17 -8.02
CA PHE A 59 -2.43 0.33 -8.32
C PHE A 59 -1.43 0.18 -7.16
N GLY A 60 -0.94 -1.05 -7.00
CA GLY A 60 0.14 -1.41 -6.09
C GLY A 60 -0.27 -1.43 -4.61
N ILE A 61 0.73 -1.42 -3.74
CA ILE A 61 0.55 -1.59 -2.28
C ILE A 61 -0.38 -0.52 -1.69
N GLY A 62 -0.15 0.73 -2.07
CA GLY A 62 -0.91 1.88 -1.60
C GLY A 62 -2.18 2.16 -2.39
N GLN A 63 -2.55 1.31 -3.37
CA GLN A 63 -3.72 1.51 -4.23
C GLN A 63 -3.79 2.95 -4.76
N ILE A 64 -2.73 3.41 -5.42
CA ILE A 64 -2.64 4.78 -5.93
C ILE A 64 -3.47 4.89 -7.20
N ASN A 65 -4.46 5.79 -7.20
CA ASN A 65 -5.38 5.98 -8.31
C ASN A 65 -4.70 6.66 -9.52
N SER A 66 -4.79 6.06 -10.71
CA SER A 66 -4.18 6.64 -11.92
C SER A 66 -4.79 7.97 -12.35
N ASP A 67 -6.08 8.16 -12.15
CA ASP A 67 -6.81 9.31 -12.71
C ASP A 67 -6.39 10.62 -12.03
N TYR A 68 -5.83 10.54 -10.82
CA TYR A 68 -5.33 11.69 -10.07
C TYR A 68 -3.81 11.80 -10.07
N TRP A 69 -3.10 10.67 -10.01
CA TRP A 69 -1.68 10.66 -9.66
C TRP A 69 -0.74 10.26 -10.80
N SER A 70 -1.24 9.65 -11.87
CA SER A 70 -0.35 9.14 -12.94
C SER A 70 0.43 10.23 -13.65
N GLU A 71 -0.20 11.38 -13.93
CA GLU A 71 0.47 12.52 -14.57
C GLU A 71 1.56 13.13 -13.67
N ILE A 72 1.28 13.25 -12.36
CA ILE A 72 2.24 13.76 -11.37
C ILE A 72 3.48 12.86 -11.29
N TYR A 73 3.26 11.55 -11.43
CA TYR A 73 4.30 10.54 -11.32
C TYR A 73 4.74 9.96 -12.67
N ASP A 74 4.49 10.62 -13.79
CA ASP A 74 4.72 10.10 -15.15
C ASP A 74 6.11 9.45 -15.32
N HIS A 75 7.15 10.11 -14.81
CA HIS A 75 8.55 9.65 -14.84
C HIS A 75 8.86 8.36 -14.06
N ILE A 76 7.98 7.93 -13.16
CA ILE A 76 8.13 6.72 -12.32
C ILE A 76 6.87 5.84 -12.29
N TRP A 77 5.80 6.19 -13.00
CA TRP A 77 4.52 5.50 -12.92
C TRP A 77 4.59 4.04 -13.39
N ASP A 78 5.46 3.73 -14.33
CA ASP A 78 5.72 2.35 -14.78
C ASP A 78 6.30 1.46 -13.67
N GLN A 79 6.88 2.07 -12.63
CA GLN A 79 7.42 1.38 -11.46
C GLN A 79 6.40 1.31 -10.31
N ARG A 80 5.12 1.63 -10.54
CA ARG A 80 4.07 1.59 -9.49
C ARG A 80 3.86 0.23 -8.81
N TYR A 81 4.38 -0.86 -9.35
CA TYR A 81 4.33 -2.19 -8.72
C TYR A 81 5.62 -2.56 -7.98
N ASP A 82 6.66 -1.74 -8.09
CA ASP A 82 7.82 -1.82 -7.24
C ASP A 82 7.46 -1.32 -5.83
N ILE A 83 7.89 -2.08 -4.82
CA ILE A 83 7.48 -1.89 -3.42
C ILE A 83 7.94 -0.53 -2.91
N GLU A 84 9.22 -0.24 -3.10
CA GLU A 84 9.83 1.00 -2.64
C GLU A 84 9.25 2.20 -3.38
N THR A 85 9.12 2.09 -4.70
CA THR A 85 8.57 3.16 -5.53
C THR A 85 7.13 3.49 -5.16
N ASN A 86 6.27 2.48 -4.98
CA ASN A 86 4.88 2.70 -4.60
C ASN A 86 4.76 3.27 -3.19
N ILE A 87 5.51 2.74 -2.22
CA ILE A 87 5.54 3.27 -0.83
C ILE A 87 6.03 4.72 -0.80
N LYS A 88 7.05 5.06 -1.59
CA LYS A 88 7.56 6.43 -1.72
C LYS A 88 6.52 7.37 -2.32
N MET A 89 5.80 6.95 -3.36
CA MET A 89 4.68 7.73 -3.90
C MET A 89 3.58 7.91 -2.85
N SER A 90 3.22 6.85 -2.12
CA SER A 90 2.23 6.91 -1.04
C SER A 90 2.65 7.86 0.08
N HIS A 91 3.92 7.84 0.50
CA HIS A 91 4.45 8.78 1.49
C HIS A 91 4.32 10.23 1.00
N ARG A 92 4.66 10.49 -0.27
CA ARG A 92 4.52 11.84 -0.83
C ARG A 92 3.07 12.31 -0.93
N ILE A 93 2.13 11.41 -1.21
CA ILE A 93 0.69 11.68 -1.17
C ILE A 93 0.24 11.93 0.27
N TRP A 94 0.72 11.14 1.22
CA TRP A 94 0.39 11.25 2.64
C TRP A 94 0.74 12.63 3.20
N THR A 95 1.92 13.15 2.85
CA THR A 95 2.38 14.49 3.26
C THR A 95 1.87 15.61 2.35
N TRP A 96 1.01 15.31 1.36
CA TRP A 96 0.56 16.32 0.41
C TRP A 96 -0.40 17.30 1.08
N GLY A 97 0.01 18.57 1.20
CA GLY A 97 -0.78 19.63 1.82
C GLY A 97 -0.31 20.06 3.21
N GLU A 98 0.73 19.42 3.74
CA GLU A 98 1.61 19.94 4.80
C GLU A 98 2.69 20.86 4.20
#